data_AF-A0A2E2L9Z9-F1
#
_entry.id   AF-A0A2E2L9Z9-F1
#
_cell.length_a   1.000
_cell.length_b   1.000
_cell.length_c   1.000
_cell.angle_alpha   90.00
_cell.angle_beta   90.00
_cell.angle_gamma   90.00
#
_symmetry.space_group_name_H-M   'P 1'
#
loop_
_entity.id
_entity.type
_entity.pdbx_description
1 polymer ?
#
loop_
_entity_poly.entity_id
_entity_poly.type
_entity_poly.pdbx_seq_one_letter_code
_entity_poly.pdbx_strand_id
1 'polypeptide(L)'
;METLWIVLAVIGAACYAGGVIAYARSNPGTVIPWSKQPEGEKPWMAVLRGIGIVLVLLGVVMWAITRSATWEGPGLGWLAGLLIVAFLLPAAIVIMVVNSRISRNEKERHGRP
;
A
#
# COMPACT_ATOMS: atom_id res chain seq x y z
N MET A 1 20.26 3.91 -12.26
CA MET A 1 19.99 2.98 -11.13
C MET A 1 19.50 3.72 -9.90
N GLU A 2 20.15 4.83 -9.51
CA GLU A 2 19.89 5.52 -8.23
C GLU A 2 18.49 6.13 -8.06
N THR A 3 17.75 6.39 -9.14
CA THR A 3 16.36 6.90 -9.07
C THR A 3 15.31 5.85 -9.39
N LEU A 4 15.69 4.71 -9.97
CA LEU A 4 14.75 3.70 -10.45
C LEU A 4 14.04 2.97 -9.30
N TRP A 5 14.72 2.79 -8.17
CA TRP A 5 14.11 2.22 -6.97
C TRP A 5 12.99 3.12 -6.40
N ILE A 6 13.17 4.45 -6.49
CA ILE A 6 12.14 5.42 -6.09
C ILE A 6 10.93 5.30 -7.01
N VAL A 7 11.17 5.22 -8.32
CA VAL A 7 10.09 5.05 -9.32
C VAL A 7 9.31 3.77 -9.06
N LEU A 8 9.98 2.64 -8.82
CA LEU A 8 9.33 1.37 -8.49
C LEU A 8 8.50 1.48 -7.21
N ALA A 9 9.03 2.10 -6.16
CA ALA A 9 8.33 2.23 -4.90
C ALA A 9 7.11 3.17 -5.00
N VAL A 10 7.21 4.27 -5.74
CA VAL A 10 6.10 5.21 -5.97
C VAL A 10 5.00 4.57 -6.81
N ILE A 11 5.35 3.90 -7.92
CA ILE A 11 4.38 3.18 -8.75
C ILE A 11 3.72 2.07 -7.94
N GLY A 12 4.50 1.32 -7.15
CA GLY A 12 3.99 0.26 -6.28
C GLY A 12 2.97 0.77 -5.26
N ALA A 13 3.30 1.86 -4.56
CA ALA A 13 2.38 2.51 -3.63
C ALA A 13 1.10 3.01 -4.33
N ALA A 14 1.21 3.58 -5.53
CA ALA A 14 0.07 4.05 -6.32
C ALA A 14 -0.83 2.89 -6.79
N CYS A 15 -0.26 1.78 -7.26
CA CYS A 15 -1.01 0.58 -7.63
C CYS A 15 -1.77 0.01 -6.43
N TYR A 16 -1.12 -0.08 -5.27
CA TYR A 16 -1.77 -0.56 -4.06
C TYR A 16 -2.95 0.34 -3.66
N ALA A 17 -2.71 1.65 -3.56
CA ALA A 17 -3.75 2.63 -3.21
C ALA A 17 -4.90 2.61 -4.23
N GLY A 18 -4.59 2.52 -5.52
CA GLY A 18 -5.58 2.39 -6.59
C GLY A 18 -6.46 1.15 -6.42
N GLY A 19 -5.88 0.01 -6.02
CA GLY A 19 -6.63 -1.22 -5.78
C GLY A 19 -7.58 -1.10 -4.59
N VAL A 20 -7.11 -0.49 -3.49
CA VAL A 20 -7.93 -0.19 -2.30
C VAL A 20 -9.09 0.76 -2.64
N ILE A 21 -8.82 1.84 -3.38
CA ILE A 21 -9.84 2.81 -3.79
C ILE A 21 -10.85 2.17 -4.74
N ALA A 22 -10.40 1.35 -5.69
CA ALA A 22 -11.27 0.64 -6.62
C ALA A 22 -12.21 -0.34 -5.91
N TYR A 23 -11.70 -1.06 -4.91
CA TYR A 23 -12.51 -1.93 -4.07
C TYR A 23 -13.56 -1.11 -3.30
N ALA A 24 -13.14 -0.03 -2.63
CA ALA A 24 -14.03 0.83 -1.86
C ALA A 24 -15.16 1.43 -2.71
N ARG A 25 -14.87 1.79 -3.97
CA ARG A 25 -15.86 2.30 -4.92
C ARG A 25 -16.84 1.23 -5.39
N SER A 26 -16.36 -0.01 -5.55
CA SER A 26 -17.18 -1.12 -6.04
C SER A 26 -18.05 -1.72 -4.94
N ASN A 27 -17.62 -1.61 -3.68
CA ASN A 27 -18.30 -2.11 -2.50
C ASN A 27 -18.51 -0.99 -1.47
N PRO A 28 -19.33 0.04 -1.80
CA PRO A 28 -19.57 1.16 -0.91
C PRO A 28 -20.26 0.67 0.38
N GLY A 29 -19.69 0.99 1.54
CA GLY A 29 -20.19 0.53 2.84
C GLY A 29 -19.44 -0.65 3.43
N THR A 30 -18.60 -1.34 2.66
CA THR A 30 -17.84 -2.49 3.15
C THR A 30 -16.49 -2.07 3.72
N VAL A 31 -16.26 -2.35 5.00
CA VAL A 31 -14.96 -2.13 5.66
C VAL A 31 -13.90 -3.02 5.01
N ILE A 32 -12.74 -2.45 4.69
CA ILE A 32 -11.64 -3.17 4.07
C ILE A 32 -10.82 -3.88 5.16
N PRO A 33 -10.79 -5.24 5.21
CA PRO A 33 -9.97 -5.98 6.15
C PRO A 33 -8.48 -5.84 5.81
N TRP A 34 -7.67 -5.68 6.86
CA TRP A 34 -6.22 -5.44 6.72
C TRP A 34 -5.43 -6.71 6.38
N SER A 35 -5.87 -7.86 6.90
CA SER A 35 -5.13 -9.13 6.87
C SER A 35 -5.71 -10.18 5.94
N LYS A 36 -6.86 -9.91 5.33
CA LYS A 36 -7.55 -10.87 4.47
C LYS A 36 -7.94 -10.23 3.16
N GLN A 37 -8.05 -11.06 2.13
CA GLN A 37 -8.69 -10.64 0.90
C GLN A 37 -10.16 -10.30 1.22
N PRO A 38 -10.64 -9.11 0.87
CA PRO A 38 -12.03 -8.75 1.10
C PRO A 38 -12.97 -9.65 0.30
N GLU A 39 -14.08 -10.08 0.89
CA GLU A 39 -15.13 -10.79 0.17
C GLU A 39 -15.69 -9.92 -0.96
N GLY A 40 -15.92 -10.51 -2.14
CA GLY A 40 -16.40 -9.80 -3.33
C GLY A 40 -15.35 -8.96 -4.07
N GLU A 41 -14.07 -9.04 -3.70
CA GLU A 41 -13.00 -8.37 -4.44
C GLU A 41 -12.82 -8.97 -5.84
N LYS A 42 -12.88 -8.13 -6.88
CA LYS A 42 -12.63 -8.57 -8.26
C LYS A 42 -11.16 -8.97 -8.43
N PRO A 43 -10.84 -10.02 -9.21
CA PRO A 43 -9.47 -10.51 -9.36
C PRO A 43 -8.45 -9.42 -9.75
N TRP A 44 -8.84 -8.48 -10.61
CA TRP A 44 -7.95 -7.40 -11.05
C TRP A 44 -7.56 -6.43 -9.93
N MET A 45 -8.41 -6.23 -8.92
CA MET A 45 -8.12 -5.36 -7.76
C MET A 45 -7.08 -6.02 -6.86
N ALA A 46 -7.24 -7.32 -6.61
CA ALA A 46 -6.28 -8.12 -5.86
C ALA A 46 -4.91 -8.14 -6.57
N VAL A 47 -4.91 -8.30 -7.89
CA VAL A 47 -3.71 -8.22 -8.72
C VAL A 47 -3.05 -6.84 -8.61
N LEU A 48 -3.82 -5.75 -8.67
CA LEU A 48 -3.26 -4.40 -8.56
C LEU A 48 -2.60 -4.14 -7.19
N ARG A 49 -3.23 -4.62 -6.10
CA ARG A 49 -2.64 -4.57 -4.76
C ARG A 49 -1.38 -5.44 -4.66
N GLY A 50 -1.41 -6.66 -5.21
CA GLY A 50 -0.27 -7.57 -5.24
C GLY A 50 0.93 -7.00 -6.01
N ILE A 51 0.70 -6.46 -7.22
CA ILE A 51 1.71 -5.76 -8.02
C ILE A 51 2.29 -4.59 -7.23
N GLY A 52 1.43 -3.83 -6.51
CA GLY A 52 1.87 -2.74 -5.67
C GLY A 52 2.90 -3.14 -4.61
N ILE A 53 2.63 -4.23 -3.88
CA ILE A 53 3.55 -4.79 -2.88
C ILE A 53 4.85 -5.25 -3.54
N VAL A 54 4.75 -5.99 -4.66
CA VAL A 54 5.92 -6.53 -5.36
C VAL A 54 6.84 -5.40 -5.84
N LEU A 55 6.29 -4.33 -6.42
CA LEU A 55 7.07 -3.19 -6.90
C LEU A 55 7.77 -2.43 -5.76
N VAL A 56 7.11 -2.26 -4.61
CA VAL A 56 7.74 -1.68 -3.41
C VAL A 56 8.89 -2.55 -2.93
N LEU A 57 8.69 -3.87 -2.84
CA LEU A 57 9.75 -4.79 -2.42
C LEU A 57 10.93 -4.80 -3.41
N LEU A 58 10.65 -4.79 -4.72
CA LEU A 58 11.69 -4.66 -5.75
C LEU A 58 12.45 -3.34 -5.64
N GLY A 59 11.77 -2.23 -5.35
CA GLY A 59 12.40 -0.94 -5.07
C GLY A 59 13.35 -1.04 -3.87
N VAL A 60 12.91 -1.63 -2.76
CA VAL A 60 13.76 -1.80 -1.57
C VAL A 60 14.96 -2.69 -1.84
N VAL A 61 14.78 -3.81 -2.55
CA VAL A 61 15.89 -4.70 -2.94
C VAL A 61 16.88 -3.97 -3.83
N MET A 62 16.39 -3.22 -4.82
CA MET A 62 17.24 -2.44 -5.71
C MET A 62 18.01 -1.34 -4.95
N TRP A 63 17.36 -0.66 -4.01
CA TRP A 63 18.01 0.30 -3.12
C TRP A 63 19.10 -0.38 -2.28
N ALA A 64 18.80 -1.54 -1.69
CA ALA A 64 19.73 -2.29 -0.86
C ALA A 64 20.97 -2.74 -1.65
N ILE A 65 20.80 -3.26 -2.88
CA ILE A 65 21.91 -3.69 -3.76
C ILE A 65 22.76 -2.49 -4.18
N THR A 66 22.14 -1.36 -4.55
CA THR A 66 22.90 -0.17 -4.97
C THR A 66 23.68 0.47 -3.82
N ARG A 67 23.18 0.36 -2.58
CA ARG A 67 23.86 0.87 -1.38
C ARG A 67 24.85 -0.11 -0.78
N SER A 68 24.62 -1.42 -0.87
CA SER A 68 25.59 -2.43 -0.44
C SER A 68 26.85 -2.43 -1.30
N ALA A 69 26.76 -1.97 -2.54
CA ALA A 69 27.91 -1.78 -3.42
C ALA A 69 28.74 -0.52 -3.07
N THR A 70 28.23 0.38 -2.24
CA THR A 70 28.86 1.70 -1.98
C THR A 70 29.18 1.95 -0.51
N TRP A 71 28.66 1.16 0.43
CA TRP A 71 28.83 1.38 1.88
C TRP A 71 29.55 0.20 2.56
N GLU A 72 30.75 0.47 3.09
CA GLU A 72 31.39 -0.36 4.11
C GLU A 72 30.86 0.04 5.49
N GLY A 73 29.73 -0.53 5.92
CA GLY A 73 29.19 -0.24 7.24
C GLY A 73 28.09 -1.21 7.67
N PRO A 74 28.07 -1.63 8.95
CA PRO A 74 26.99 -2.48 9.46
C PRO A 74 25.73 -1.63 9.53
N GLY A 75 24.86 -1.71 8.51
CA GLY A 75 23.65 -0.88 8.52
C GLY A 75 22.59 -0.96 7.44
N LEU A 76 22.78 -1.80 6.45
CA LEU A 76 21.85 -1.86 5.33
C LEU A 76 20.48 -2.45 5.73
N GLY A 77 20.45 -3.35 6.71
CA GLY A 77 19.23 -4.07 7.10
C GLY A 77 18.15 -3.19 7.74
N TRP A 78 18.52 -2.30 8.69
CA TRP A 78 17.54 -1.46 9.38
C TRP A 78 17.02 -0.32 8.50
N LEU A 79 17.86 0.23 7.63
CA LEU A 79 17.42 1.21 6.62
C LEU A 79 16.49 0.57 5.57
N ALA A 80 16.76 -0.65 5.13
CA ALA A 80 15.85 -1.40 4.26
C ALA A 80 14.49 -1.63 4.95
N GLY A 81 14.50 -2.02 6.23
CA GLY A 81 13.29 -2.16 7.03
C GLY A 81 12.50 -0.84 7.15
N LEU A 82 13.18 0.27 7.42
CA LEU A 82 12.56 1.61 7.45
C LEU A 82 11.93 1.99 6.12
N LEU A 83 12.57 1.67 4.99
CA LEU A 83 12.01 1.95 3.66
C LEU A 83 10.76 1.11 3.39
N ILE A 84 10.76 -0.17 3.72
CA ILE A 84 9.55 -1.02 3.60
C ILE A 84 8.41 -0.41 4.39
N VAL A 85 8.66 -0.03 5.65
CA VAL A 85 7.66 0.59 6.52
C VAL A 85 7.19 1.92 5.93
N ALA A 86 8.11 2.77 5.46
CA ALA A 86 7.79 4.06 4.86
C ALA A 86 6.92 3.94 3.60
N PHE A 87 7.05 2.87 2.82
CA PHE A 87 6.22 2.63 1.65
C PHE A 87 4.89 1.92 1.95
N LEU A 88 4.83 1.10 3.01
CA LEU A 88 3.59 0.45 3.45
C LEU A 88 2.70 1.36 4.32
N LEU A 89 3.26 2.34 5.01
CA LEU A 89 2.52 3.32 5.81
C LEU A 89 1.47 4.09 5.01
N PRO A 90 1.79 4.65 3.82
CA PRO A 90 0.81 5.30 2.96
C PRO A 90 -0.34 4.38 2.57
N ALA A 91 -0.05 3.11 2.28
CA ALA A 91 -1.07 2.10 1.99
C ALA A 91 -2.01 1.86 3.20
N ALA A 92 -1.45 1.78 4.40
CA ALA A 92 -2.23 1.67 5.64
C ALA A 92 -3.12 2.90 5.88
N ILE A 93 -2.58 4.10 5.63
CA ILE A 93 -3.31 5.37 5.73
C ILE A 93 -4.48 5.39 4.76
N VAL A 94 -4.31 4.96 3.51
CA VAL A 94 -5.40 4.91 2.52
C VAL A 94 -6.53 4.02 3.01
N ILE A 95 -6.22 2.84 3.56
CA ILE A 95 -7.24 1.95 4.13
C ILE A 95 -7.96 2.63 5.30
N MET A 96 -7.22 3.26 6.22
CA MET A 96 -7.80 3.96 7.37
C MET A 96 -8.72 5.13 6.95
N VAL A 97 -8.29 5.92 5.96
CA VAL A 97 -9.08 7.04 5.42
C VAL A 97 -10.35 6.54 4.73
N VAL A 98 -10.26 5.45 3.96
CA VAL A 98 -11.43 4.83 3.33
C VAL A 98 -12.41 4.30 4.38
N ASN A 99 -11.92 3.53 5.35
CA ASN A 99 -12.76 2.93 6.39
C ASN A 99 -13.41 4.00 7.29
N SER A 100 -12.70 5.07 7.64
CA SER A 100 -13.26 6.18 8.43
C SER A 100 -14.37 6.93 7.68
N ARG A 101 -14.23 7.12 6.35
CA ARG A 101 -15.30 7.69 5.52
C ARG A 101 -16.53 6.79 5.48
N ILE A 102 -16.34 5.49 5.37
CA ILE A 102 -17.44 4.51 5.38
C ILE A 102 -18.20 4.60 6.71
N SER A 103 -17.49 4.52 7.84
CA SER A 103 -18.11 4.62 9.17
C SER A 103 -18.86 5.94 9.40
N ARG A 104 -18.33 7.06 8.89
CA ARG A 104 -19.01 8.36 8.98
C ARG A 104 -20.32 8.37 8.18
N ASN A 105 -20.30 7.86 6.96
CA ASN A 105 -21.48 7.81 6.11
C ASN A 105 -22.59 6.89 6.67
N GLU A 106 -22.23 5.80 7.34
CA GLU A 106 -23.20 4.94 8.05
C GLU A 106 -23.86 5.68 9.23
N LYS A 107 -23.07 6.38 10.05
CA LYS A 107 -23.61 7.20 11.15
C LYS A 107 -24.57 8.28 10.64
N GLU A 108 -24.22 8.95 9.54
CA GLU A 108 -25.08 9.96 8.91
C GLU A 108 -26.36 9.37 8.29
N ARG A 109 -26.36 8.10 7.88
CA ARG A 109 -27.58 7.41 7.39
C ARG A 109 -28.49 6.98 8.53
N HIS A 110 -27.94 6.43 9.61
CA HIS A 110 -28.72 5.98 10.77
C HIS A 110 -29.18 7.10 11.70
N GLY A 111 -28.56 8.28 11.62
CA GLY A 111 -28.97 9.47 12.37
C GLY A 111 -30.03 10.34 11.66
N ARG A 112 -30.51 9.96 10.47
CA ARG A 112 -31.64 10.64 9.83
C ARG A 112 -32.95 10.04 10.34
N PRO A 113 -33.89 10.86 10.87
CA PRO A 113 -35.21 10.40 11.30
C PRO A 113 -36.03 9.82 10.16
#